data_AF-A0A364NZL1-F1
#
_entry.id   AF-A0A364NZL1-F1
#
_cell.length_a   1.000
_cell.length_b   1.000
_cell.length_c   1.000
_cell.angle_alpha   90.00
_cell.angle_beta   90.00
_cell.angle_gamma   90.00
#
_symmetry.space_group_name_H-M   'P 1'
#
loop_
_entity.id
_entity.type
_entity.pdbx_description
1 polymer ?
#
loop_
_entity_poly.entity_id
_entity_poly.type
_entity_poly.pdbx_seq_one_letter_code
_entity_poly.pdbx_strand_id
1 'polypeptide(L)' 'MTPRDLALGLMWSGTLLLAGLLLYRLRLGAWSLEDEEIPKSTQGQWVTAGLALSAAGLGLGLFVWSWFAHGVG' A
#
# COMPACT_ATOMS: atom_id res chain seq x y z
N MET A 1 -16.29 11.82 -11.78
CA MET A 1 -15.22 10.89 -11.36
C MET A 1 -15.41 9.60 -12.11
N THR A 2 -14.41 9.16 -12.86
CA THR A 2 -14.48 7.86 -13.57
C THR A 2 -14.10 6.73 -12.60
N PRO A 3 -14.55 5.48 -12.84
CA PRO A 3 -14.09 4.31 -12.07
C PRO A 3 -12.56 4.19 -12.08
N ARG A 4 -11.91 4.64 -13.15
CA ARG A 4 -10.46 4.67 -13.31
C ARG A 4 -9.78 5.67 -12.37
N ASP A 5 -10.37 6.85 -12.17
CA ASP A 5 -9.85 7.86 -11.23
C ASP A 5 -9.91 7.33 -9.79
N LEU A 6 -11.02 6.66 -9.43
CA LEU A 6 -11.17 6.02 -8.12
C LEU A 6 -10.16 4.89 -7.94
N ALA A 7 -9.98 4.04 -8.96
CA ALA A 7 -9.01 2.96 -8.93
C ALA A 7 -7.57 3.48 -8.72
N LEU A 8 -7.18 4.53 -9.45
CA LEU A 8 -5.88 5.18 -9.29
C LEU A 8 -5.73 5.81 -7.90
N GLY A 9 -6.76 6.48 -7.39
CA GLY A 9 -6.76 7.03 -6.03
C GLY A 9 -6.56 5.95 -4.98
N LEU A 10 -7.23 4.81 -5.10
CA LEU A 10 -7.11 3.69 -4.17
C LEU A 10 -5.74 3.02 -4.24
N MET A 11 -5.20 2.82 -5.46
CA MET A 11 -3.84 2.33 -5.67
C MET A 11 -2.82 3.24 -5.01
N TRP A 12 -2.82 4.53 -5.36
CA TRP A 12 -1.82 5.48 -4.87
C TRP A 12 -1.93 5.69 -3.36
N SER A 13 -3.13 5.78 -2.80
CA SER A 13 -3.31 5.92 -1.34
C SER A 13 -2.76 4.71 -0.58
N GLY A 14 -3.04 3.48 -1.05
CA GLY A 14 -2.46 2.26 -0.48
C GLY A 14 -0.93 2.23 -0.61
N THR A 15 -0.39 2.56 -1.77
CA THR A 15 1.07 2.62 -1.98
C THR A 15 1.74 3.66 -1.10
N LEU A 16 1.16 4.86 -0.98
CA LEU A 16 1.71 5.93 -0.15
C LEU A 16 1.68 5.56 1.34
N LEU A 17 0.64 4.87 1.81
CA LEU A 17 0.58 4.37 3.17
C LEU A 17 1.68 3.33 3.45
N LEU A 18 1.93 2.40 2.51
CA LEU A 18 3.04 1.44 2.62
C LEU A 18 4.39 2.14 2.63
N ALA A 19 4.59 3.12 1.75
CA ALA A 19 5.82 3.92 1.70
C ALA A 19 6.02 4.70 3.01
N GLY A 20 4.96 5.32 3.55
CA GLY A 20 5.00 6.03 4.82
C GLY A 20 5.35 5.11 5.99
N LEU A 21 4.78 3.90 6.03
CA LEU A 21 5.12 2.88 7.02
C LEU A 21 6.58 2.44 6.91
N LEU A 22 7.09 2.25 5.69
CA LEU A 22 8.48 1.91 5.44
C LEU A 22 9.41 3.03 5.95
N LEU A 23 9.14 4.29 5.57
CA LEU A 23 9.90 5.45 6.02
C LEU A 23 9.87 5.60 7.54
N TYR A 24 8.73 5.34 8.18
CA TYR A 24 8.62 5.32 9.64
C TYR A 24 9.55 4.27 10.25
N ARG A 25 9.58 3.06 9.69
CA ARG A 25 10.45 1.99 10.17
C ARG A 25 11.93 2.27 9.94
N LEU A 26 12.28 2.85 8.79
CA LEU A 26 13.65 3.28 8.50
C LEU A 26 14.13 4.33 9.51
N ARG A 27 13.27 5.29 9.88
CA ARG A 27 13.57 6.28 10.92
C ARG A 27 13.78 5.67 12.31
N LEU A 28 13.12 4.56 12.61
CA LEU A 28 13.33 3.82 13.86
C LEU A 28 14.61 2.97 13.87
N GLY A 29 15.41 2.97 12.79
CA GLY A 29 16.65 2.20 12.72
C GLY A 29 16.45 0.75 12.28
N ALA A 30 15.25 0.37 11.80
CA ALA A 30 14.95 -1.00 11.37
C ALA A 30 15.65 -1.44 10.05
N TRP A 31 16.71 -0.74 9.64
CA TRP A 31 17.54 -1.04 8.47
C TRP A 31 18.95 -1.51 8.85
N SER A 32 19.36 -1.29 10.11
CA SER A 32 20.65 -1.75 10.62
C SER A 32 20.58 -3.26 10.85
N LEU A 33 21.42 -4.01 10.13
CA LEU A 33 21.61 -5.46 10.33
C LEU A 33 22.59 -5.76 11.47
N GLU A 34 23.34 -4.75 11.91
CA GLU A 34 24.35 -4.84 12.97
C GLU A 34 23.76 -4.51 14.35
N ASP A 35 22.59 -3.85 14.41
CA ASP A 35 21.84 -3.66 15.65
C ASP A 35 21.09 -4.94 16.01
N GLU A 36 21.45 -5.55 17.14
CA GLU A 36 20.69 -6.67 17.72
C GLU A 36 19.26 -6.25 18.13
N GLU A 37 18.99 -4.95 18.27
CA GLU A 37 17.70 -4.37 18.63
C GLU A 37 16.93 -3.80 17.42
N ILE A 38 16.71 -4.61 16.37
CA ILE A 38 15.78 -4.22 15.30
C ILE A 38 14.39 -3.97 15.92
N PRO A 39 13.80 -2.76 15.76
CA PRO A 39 12.50 -2.45 16.32
C PRO A 39 11.44 -3.41 15.78
N LYS A 40 10.84 -4.20 16.68
CA LYS A 40 9.78 -5.15 16.35
C LYS A 40 8.57 -4.41 15.78
N SER A 41 7.93 -5.05 14.81
CA SER A 41 6.71 -4.52 14.21
C SER A 41 5.56 -4.61 15.20
N THR A 42 4.88 -3.50 15.44
CA THR A 42 3.70 -3.50 16.32
C THR A 42 2.47 -4.02 15.59
N GLN A 43 1.46 -4.46 16.33
CA GLN A 43 0.18 -4.89 15.76
C GLN A 43 -0.45 -3.79 14.89
N GLY A 44 -0.35 -2.52 15.31
CA GLY A 44 -0.85 -1.38 14.52
C GLY A 44 -0.15 -1.22 13.18
N GLN A 45 1.15 -1.48 13.10
CA GLN A 45 1.89 -1.46 11.83
C GLN A 45 1.45 -2.58 10.89
N TRP A 46 1.20 -3.78 11.43
CA TRP A 46 0.67 -4.90 10.64
C TRP A 46 -0.74 -4.63 10.11
N VAL A 47 -1.62 -4.08 10.95
CA VAL A 47 -2.97 -3.68 10.52
C VAL A 47 -2.89 -2.60 9.43
N THR A 48 -2.04 -1.59 9.62
CA THR A 48 -1.85 -0.52 8.63
C THR A 48 -1.31 -1.07 7.30
N ALA A 49 -0.33 -1.97 7.35
CA ALA A 49 0.19 -2.65 6.16
C ALA A 49 -0.89 -3.47 5.45
N GLY A 50 -1.70 -4.23 6.21
CA GLY A 50 -2.81 -5.01 5.66
C GLY A 50 -3.84 -4.13 4.97
N LEU A 51 -4.29 -3.06 5.62
CA LEU A 51 -5.25 -2.10 5.05
C LEU A 51 -4.70 -1.42 3.79
N ALA A 52 -3.43 -1.01 3.82
CA ALA A 52 -2.78 -0.36 2.70
C ALA A 52 -2.63 -1.31 1.50
N LEU A 53 -2.28 -2.58 1.74
CA LEU A 53 -2.24 -3.63 0.71
C LEU A 53 -3.64 -3.92 0.16
N SER A 54 -4.66 -4.01 1.01
CA SER A 54 -6.04 -4.22 0.56
C SER A 54 -6.54 -3.04 -0.29
N ALA A 55 -6.25 -1.80 0.11
CA ALA A 55 -6.61 -0.61 -0.67
C ALA A 55 -5.91 -0.61 -2.03
N ALA A 56 -4.60 -0.90 -2.07
CA ALA A 56 -3.86 -0.98 -3.31
C ALA A 56 -4.37 -2.12 -4.22
N GLY A 57 -4.66 -3.29 -3.65
CA GLY A 57 -5.18 -4.45 -4.36
C GLY A 57 -6.59 -4.23 -4.92
N LEU A 58 -7.47 -3.61 -4.14
CA LEU A 58 -8.81 -3.21 -4.59
C LEU A 58 -8.73 -2.16 -5.72
N GLY A 59 -7.80 -1.21 -5.61
CA GLY A 59 -7.55 -0.23 -6.66
C GLY A 59 -7.09 -0.89 -7.96
N LEU A 60 -6.15 -1.83 -7.87
CA LEU A 60 -5.70 -2.60 -9.02
C LEU A 60 -6.84 -3.43 -9.63
N GLY A 61 -7.64 -4.11 -8.80
CA GLY A 61 -8.79 -4.89 -9.26
C GLY A 61 -9.83 -4.02 -9.97
N LEU A 62 -10.15 -2.85 -9.42
CA LEU A 62 -11.04 -1.87 -10.05
C LEU A 62 -10.47 -1.32 -11.36
N PHE A 63 -9.16 -1.06 -11.41
CA PHE A 63 -8.49 -0.61 -12.62
C PHE A 63 -8.60 -1.66 -13.73
N VAL A 64 -8.25 -2.91 -13.42
CA VAL A 64 -8.31 -4.05 -14.35
C VAL A 64 -9.75 -4.29 -14.80
N TRP A 65 -10.72 -4.28 -13.88
CA TRP A 65 -12.13 -4.38 -14.24
C TRP A 65 -12.52 -3.24 -15.18
N SER A 66 -12.20 -1.98 -14.85
CA SER A 66 -12.56 -0.83 -15.67
C SER A 66 -11.98 -0.91 -17.09
N TRP A 67 -10.81 -1.53 -17.23
CA TRP A 67 -10.15 -1.78 -18.51
C TRP A 67 -10.92 -2.81 -19.35
N PHE A 68 -11.29 -3.95 -18.77
CA PHE A 68 -12.02 -5.00 -19.48
C PHE A 68 -13.50 -4.66 -19.71
N ALA A 69 -14.15 -4.01 -18.76
CA ALA A 69 -15.58 -3.63 -18.86
C ALA A 69 -15.84 -2.52 -19.89
N HIS A 70 -14.83 -1.74 -20.25
CA HIS A 70 -14.92 -0.70 -21.28
C HIS A 70 -14.40 -1.12 -22.66
N GLY A 71 -14.15 -2.42 -22.88
CA GLY A 71 -14.03 -2.99 -24.22
C GLY A 71 -13.06 -2.25 -25.13
N VAL A 72 -11.75 -2.37 -24.86
CA VAL A 72 -10.76 -2.22 -25.93
C VAL A 72 -10.36 -3.63 -26.35
N GLY A 73 -11.15 -4.18 -27.27
CA GLY A 73 -10.95 -5.43 -27.99
C GLY A 73 -11.67 -5.32 -29.32
#